data_AF-A0A8S3HGV4-F1
#
_entry.id   AF-A0A8S3HGV4-F1
#
_cell.length_a   1.000
_cell.length_b   1.000
_cell.length_c   1.000
_cell.angle_alpha   90.00
_cell.angle_beta   90.00
_cell.angle_gamma   90.00
#
_symmetry.space_group_name_H-M   'P 1'
#
loop_
_entity.id
_entity.type
_entity.pdbx_description
1 polymer ?
#
loop_
_entity_poly.entity_id
_entity_poly.type
_entity_poly.pdbx_seq_one_letter_code
_entity_poly.pdbx_strand_id
1 'polypeptide(L)'
;ASESYISLVSVDPILTAFELGRELRDLSAKEKYFKNEYMNLADQLSAYAVKLLDKVRGHRELDCVLGKTGKESEEKYLLLARLYLAIKYSEKP
;
A
#
# COMPACT_ATOMS: atom_id res chain seq x y z
N ALA A 1 12.67 1.64 -4.62
CA ALA A 1 12.12 2.07 -3.32
C ALA A 1 12.54 1.04 -2.26
N SER A 2 13.05 1.47 -1.10
CA SER A 2 13.46 0.54 -0.04
C SER A 2 12.38 0.41 1.03
N GLU A 3 12.08 -0.81 1.47
CA GLU A 3 11.14 -1.11 2.55
C GLU A 3 11.48 -0.30 3.82
N SER A 4 12.76 -0.23 4.18
CA SER A 4 13.26 0.51 5.34
C SER A 4 13.05 2.03 5.24
N TYR A 5 13.14 2.60 4.04
CA TYR A 5 12.91 4.03 3.83
C TYR A 5 11.43 4.38 4.03
N ILE A 6 10.53 3.56 3.50
CA ILE A 6 9.08 3.76 3.66
C ILE A 6 8.68 3.62 5.12
N SER A 7 9.23 2.65 5.85
CA SER A 7 8.99 2.49 7.29
C SER A 7 9.45 3.69 8.14
N LEU A 8 10.55 4.35 7.77
CA LEU A 8 11.15 5.41 8.57
C LEU A 8 10.59 6.80 8.24
N VAL A 9 10.20 7.03 6.98
CA VAL A 9 9.79 8.35 6.49
C VAL A 9 8.29 8.50 6.40
N SER A 10 7.54 7.40 6.21
CA SER A 10 6.09 7.50 6.05
C SER A 10 5.35 7.45 7.38
N VAL A 11 4.39 8.37 7.53
CA VAL A 11 3.40 8.37 8.63
C VAL A 11 2.45 7.17 8.51
N ASP A 12 2.21 6.68 7.29
CA ASP A 12 1.41 5.48 7.03
C ASP A 12 2.07 4.61 5.94
N PRO A 13 2.98 3.71 6.33
CA PRO A 13 3.79 2.93 5.39
C PRO A 13 2.98 1.98 4.51
N ILE A 14 1.79 1.55 4.96
CA ILE A 14 0.91 0.67 4.17
C ILE A 14 0.26 1.46 3.02
N LEU A 15 -0.20 2.68 3.29
CA LEU A 15 -0.83 3.50 2.25
C LEU A 15 0.21 3.94 1.23
N THR A 16 1.36 4.41 1.70
CA THR A 16 2.46 4.81 0.82
C THR A 16 2.92 3.66 -0.05
N ALA A 17 2.99 2.44 0.47
CA ALA A 17 3.32 1.26 -0.34
C ALA A 17 2.29 1.02 -1.46
N PHE A 18 0.98 1.14 -1.18
CA PHE A 18 -0.06 0.97 -2.19
C PHE A 18 -0.09 2.10 -3.23
N GLU A 19 0.04 3.35 -2.82
CA GLU A 19 0.08 4.49 -3.74
C GLU A 19 1.28 4.41 -4.67
N LEU A 20 2.46 4.12 -4.11
CA LEU A 20 3.69 3.98 -4.88
C LEU A 20 3.63 2.74 -5.79
N GLY A 21 3.08 1.61 -5.32
CA GLY A 21 2.87 0.42 -6.14
C GLY A 21 1.99 0.69 -7.35
N ARG A 22 0.91 1.46 -7.17
CA ARG A 22 0.05 1.89 -8.28
C ARG A 22 0.78 2.80 -9.27
N GLU A 23 1.51 3.80 -8.77
CA GLU A 23 2.26 4.72 -9.61
C GLU A 23 3.32 3.99 -10.45
N LEU A 24 4.00 3.01 -9.86
CA LEU A 24 4.95 2.15 -10.57
C LEU A 24 4.27 1.29 -11.64
N ARG A 25 3.07 0.75 -11.38
CA ARG A 25 2.30 0.03 -12.41
C ARG A 25 1.88 0.94 -13.55
N ASP A 26 1.44 2.16 -13.25
CA ASP A 26 1.07 3.17 -14.27
C ASP A 26 2.30 3.61 -15.09
N LEU A 27 3.47 3.78 -14.45
CA LEU A 27 4.73 4.05 -15.12
C LEU A 27 5.17 2.87 -16.00
N SER A 28 5.03 1.64 -15.50
CA SER A 28 5.36 0.41 -16.25
C SER A 28 4.55 0.27 -17.54
N ALA A 29 3.33 0.82 -17.57
CA ALA A 29 2.47 0.83 -18.75
C ALA A 29 2.89 1.89 -19.79
N LYS A 30 3.52 2.98 -19.34
CA LYS A 30 4.02 4.07 -20.19
C LYS A 30 5.44 3.81 -20.71
N GLU A 31 6.24 3.10 -19.93
CA GLU A 31 7.64 2.79 -20.22
C GLU A 31 7.81 1.53 -21.10
N LYS A 32 8.70 1.61 -22.11
CA LYS A 32 8.89 0.53 -23.10
C LYS A 32 10.03 -0.42 -22.73
N TYR A 33 11.01 0.04 -21.95
CA TYR A 33 12.26 -0.70 -21.71
C TYR A 33 12.39 -1.22 -20.27
N PHE A 34 11.78 -0.55 -19.28
CA PHE A 34 11.94 -0.87 -17.86
C PHE A 34 10.68 -1.43 -17.20
N LYS A 35 9.68 -1.82 -18.00
CA LYS A 35 8.39 -2.33 -17.50
C LYS A 35 8.53 -3.43 -16.45
N ASN A 36 9.44 -4.39 -16.67
CA ASN A 36 9.66 -5.50 -15.74
C ASN A 36 10.25 -5.06 -14.41
N GLU A 37 11.13 -4.05 -14.40
CA GLU A 37 11.72 -3.51 -13.17
C GLU A 37 10.67 -2.77 -12.34
N TYR A 38 9.84 -1.96 -12.99
CA TYR A 38 8.72 -1.28 -12.35
C TYR A 38 7.71 -2.26 -11.77
N MET A 39 7.37 -3.33 -12.51
CA MET A 39 6.48 -4.37 -11.99
C MET A 39 7.08 -5.12 -10.81
N ASN A 40 8.34 -5.55 -10.90
CA ASN A 40 9.02 -6.20 -9.76
C ASN A 40 9.05 -5.30 -8.53
N LEU A 41 9.25 -3.99 -8.71
CA LEU A 41 9.26 -3.04 -7.60
C LEU A 41 7.85 -2.83 -7.02
N ALA A 42 6.81 -2.82 -7.86
CA ALA A 42 5.43 -2.78 -7.39
C ALA A 42 5.08 -4.03 -6.57
N ASP A 43 5.47 -5.21 -7.05
CA ASP A 43 5.22 -6.48 -6.36
C ASP A 43 5.97 -6.57 -5.01
N GLN A 44 7.19 -6.02 -4.94
CA GLN A 44 7.91 -5.89 -3.67
C GLN A 44 7.17 -5.02 -2.65
N LEU A 45 6.54 -3.92 -3.10
CA LEU A 45 5.76 -3.05 -2.23
C LEU A 45 4.47 -3.72 -1.76
N SER A 46 3.80 -4.46 -2.64
CA SER A 46 2.66 -5.31 -2.29
C SER A 46 3.04 -6.34 -1.22
N ALA A 47 4.14 -7.06 -1.42
CA ALA A 47 4.64 -8.04 -0.45
C ALA A 47 5.02 -7.39 0.90
N TYR A 48 5.60 -6.19 0.87
CA TYR A 48 5.90 -5.42 2.08
C TYR A 48 4.62 -5.01 2.83
N ALA A 49 3.58 -4.55 2.13
CA ALA A 49 2.30 -4.22 2.75
C ALA A 49 1.63 -5.44 3.40
N VAL A 50 1.69 -6.61 2.74
CA VAL A 50 1.20 -7.88 3.30
C VAL A 50 2.01 -8.29 4.53
N LYS A 51 3.34 -8.18 4.50
CA LYS A 51 4.20 -8.46 5.67
C LYS A 51 3.87 -7.56 6.86
N LEU A 52 3.54 -6.30 6.63
CA LEU A 52 3.12 -5.38 7.69
C LEU A 52 1.75 -5.78 8.27
N LEU A 53 0.80 -6.17 7.42
CA LEU A 53 -0.50 -6.69 7.85
C LEU A 53 -0.37 -7.98 8.67
N ASP A 54 0.56 -8.87 8.32
CA ASP A 54 0.87 -10.08 9.08
C ASP A 54 1.40 -9.81 10.51
N LYS A 55 1.93 -8.62 10.77
CA LYS A 55 2.39 -8.24 12.12
C LYS A 55 1.29 -7.69 13.03
N VAL A 56 0.10 -7.49 12.52
CA VAL A 56 -1.06 -7.05 13.30
C VAL A 56 -1.54 -8.21 14.18
N ARG A 57 -1.48 -8.05 15.50
CA ARG A 57 -1.79 -9.13 16.46
C ARG A 57 -3.08 -8.90 17.25
N GLY A 58 -3.78 -7.80 17.02
CA GLY A 58 -5.01 -7.48 17.74
C GLY A 58 -6.03 -6.68 16.93
N HIS A 59 -7.29 -6.77 17.36
CA HIS A 59 -8.43 -6.08 16.74
C HIS A 59 -8.23 -4.55 16.67
N ARG A 60 -7.67 -3.94 17.72
CA ARG A 60 -7.39 -2.50 17.77
C ARG A 60 -6.36 -2.04 16.73
N GLU A 61 -5.32 -2.83 16.54
CA GLU A 61 -4.29 -2.57 15.53
C GLU A 61 -4.87 -2.77 14.12
N LEU A 62 -5.68 -3.82 13.95
CA LEU A 62 -6.38 -4.11 12.70
C LEU A 62 -7.35 -2.99 12.32
N ASP A 63 -8.13 -2.47 13.27
CA ASP A 63 -9.04 -1.34 13.06
C ASP A 63 -8.28 -0.06 12.74
N CYS A 64 -7.12 0.15 13.37
CA CYS A 64 -6.27 1.29 13.06
C CYS A 64 -5.71 1.20 11.63
N VAL A 65 -5.28 0.01 11.20
CA VAL A 65 -4.78 -0.21 9.85
C VAL A 65 -5.91 -0.10 8.82
N LEU A 66 -7.05 -0.76 9.02
CA LEU A 66 -8.18 -0.74 8.09
C LEU A 66 -8.92 0.60 8.05
N GLY A 67 -8.93 1.33 9.17
CA GLY A 67 -9.64 2.60 9.36
C GLY A 67 -8.84 3.86 9.05
N LYS A 68 -7.50 3.79 8.93
CA LYS A 68 -6.69 4.95 8.53
C LYS A 68 -6.85 5.24 7.03
N THR A 69 -7.68 6.23 6.72
CA THR A 69 -7.68 6.95 5.44
C THR A 69 -6.56 8.00 5.47
N GLY A 70 -5.73 8.05 4.44
CA GLY A 70 -4.52 8.90 4.35
C GLY A 70 -4.74 10.41 4.28
N LYS A 71 -5.85 10.93 4.78
CA LYS A 71 -6.12 12.37 4.84
C LYS A 71 -6.58 12.72 6.25
N GLU A 72 -5.80 13.56 6.94
CA GLU A 72 -6.14 14.14 8.25
C GLU A 72 -7.50 14.88 8.28
N SER A 73 -8.10 15.15 7.11
CA SER A 73 -9.35 15.93 6.99
C SER A 73 -10.61 15.10 6.67
N GLU A 74 -10.50 13.81 6.34
CA GLU A 74 -11.68 12.97 6.03
C GLU A 74 -11.72 11.74 6.93
N GLU A 75 -11.98 12.00 8.21
CA GLU A 75 -12.47 11.03 9.19
C GLU A 75 -13.86 10.53 8.79
N LYS A 76 -13.95 9.73 7.73
CA LYS A 76 -15.11 8.85 7.55
C LYS A 76 -14.62 7.42 7.62
N TYR A 77 -14.72 6.92 8.85
CA TYR A 77 -14.80 5.52 9.25
C TYR A 77 -15.71 4.75 8.30
N LEU A 78 -15.16 4.30 7.19
CA LEU A 78 -15.62 3.06 6.59
C LEU A 78 -14.62 2.03 7.07
N LEU A 79 -15.11 1.13 7.92
CA LEU A 79 -14.41 -0.03 8.49
C LEU A 79 -13.66 -0.88 7.43
N LEU A 80 -13.85 -0.58 6.15
CA LEU A 80 -13.39 -1.27 4.96
C LEU A 80 -12.73 -0.35 3.92
N ALA A 81 -12.43 0.93 4.22
CA ALA A 81 -11.91 1.88 3.23
C ALA A 81 -10.64 1.35 2.54
N ARG A 82 -9.75 0.72 3.33
CA ARG A 82 -8.49 0.14 2.85
C ARG A 82 -8.67 -1.18 2.11
N LEU A 83 -9.66 -2.00 2.52
CA LEU A 83 -10.05 -3.21 1.80
C LEU A 83 -10.64 -2.85 0.42
N TYR A 84 -11.51 -1.83 0.39
CA TYR A 84 -12.07 -1.31 -0.85
C TYR A 84 -10.97 -0.72 -1.75
N LEU A 85 -9.96 -0.06 -1.16
CA LEU A 85 -8.78 0.41 -1.88
C LEU A 85 -7.96 -0.74 -2.47
N ALA A 86 -7.68 -1.79 -1.70
CA ALA A 86 -6.94 -2.97 -2.14
C ALA A 86 -7.67 -3.70 -3.28
N ILE A 87 -9.00 -3.84 -3.17
CA ILE A 87 -9.86 -4.37 -4.23
C ILE A 87 -9.82 -3.48 -5.47
N LYS A 88 -9.93 -2.14 -5.30
CA LYS A 88 -9.87 -1.17 -6.39
C LYS A 88 -8.52 -1.17 -7.10
N TYR A 89 -7.43 -1.41 -6.37
CA TYR A 89 -6.08 -1.44 -6.92
C TYR A 89 -5.67 -2.80 -7.50
N SER A 90 -6.55 -3.80 -7.51
CA SER A 90 -6.25 -5.14 -8.03
C SER A 90 -4.96 -5.73 -7.46
N GLU A 91 -4.69 -5.47 -6.18
CA GLU A 91 -3.68 -6.16 -5.41
C GLU A 91 -4.17 -7.62 -5.27
N LYS A 92 -3.76 -8.49 -6.20
CA LYS A 92 -4.05 -9.91 -6.09
C LYS A 92 -3.21 -10.50 -4.96
N PRO A 93 -3.78 -11.44 -4.16
CA PRO A 93 -3.02 -12.18 -3.17
C PRO A 93 -1.93 -13.03 -3.82
#